data_AF-A0A3N5LT75-F1
#
_entry.id   AF-A0A3N5LT75-F1
#
_cell.length_a   1.000
_cell.length_b   1.000
_cell.length_c   1.000
_cell.angle_alpha   90.00
_cell.angle_beta   90.00
_cell.angle_gamma   90.00
#
_symmetry.space_group_name_H-M   'P 1'
#
loop_
_entity.id
_entity.type
_entity.pdbx_description
1 polymer ?
#
loop_
_entity_poly.entity_id
_entity_poly.type
_entity_poly.pdbx_seq_one_letter_code
_entity_poly.pdbx_strand_id
1 'polypeptide(L)'
;MPAILDALNLNGLLVPVQSVVDETLGILPNVLGAALIFALGWLVARIVHQLVVNILSGIGIDRLGAETGLANTMGETRISDIVGLIVYVLILIPVAIAALDTLNISAISDPATNMLNMILAALPALFGAFLLLAIAYFIARMLGNFVASILAGVGFNRLFNW
;
A
#
# COMPACT_ATOMS: atom_id res chain seq x y z
N MET A 1 10.31 17.38 -60.25
CA MET A 1 9.38 16.62 -59.39
C MET A 1 9.08 17.22 -57.99
N PRO A 2 9.25 18.53 -57.67
CA PRO A 2 8.71 19.10 -56.42
C PRO A 2 7.20 19.42 -56.49
N ALA A 3 6.70 19.73 -57.69
CA ALA A 3 5.36 20.26 -57.90
C ALA A 3 4.20 19.28 -57.58
N ILE A 4 4.46 17.97 -57.55
CA ILE A 4 3.41 16.96 -57.28
C ILE A 4 3.17 16.83 -55.76
N LEU A 5 4.17 17.14 -54.92
CA LEU A 5 4.04 17.08 -53.46
C LEU A 5 3.33 18.32 -52.88
N ASP A 6 3.54 19.49 -53.50
CA ASP A 6 2.82 20.73 -53.18
C ASP A 6 1.35 20.67 -53.64
N ALA A 7 1.09 20.09 -54.83
CA ALA A 7 -0.27 19.98 -55.37
C ALA A 7 -1.17 18.96 -54.62
N LEU A 8 -0.57 18.00 -53.90
CA LEU A 8 -1.29 17.02 -53.08
C LEU A 8 -1.62 17.54 -51.66
N ASN A 9 -1.32 18.80 -51.34
CA ASN A 9 -1.56 19.44 -50.04
C ASN A 9 -1.08 18.60 -48.83
N LEU A 10 -0.05 17.79 -49.03
CA LEU A 10 0.47 16.88 -47.99
C LEU A 10 1.09 17.65 -46.82
N ASN A 11 1.38 18.95 -47.00
CA ASN A 11 1.90 19.82 -45.96
C ASN A 11 0.97 19.89 -44.73
N GLY A 12 -0.36 19.77 -44.91
CA GLY A 12 -1.32 19.67 -43.80
C GLY A 12 -1.33 18.32 -43.08
N LEU A 13 -0.89 17.24 -43.74
CA LEU A 13 -0.78 15.89 -43.17
C LEU A 13 0.56 15.63 -42.48
N LEU A 14 1.59 16.41 -42.83
CA LEU A 14 2.92 16.32 -42.21
C LEU A 14 2.99 17.03 -40.87
N VAL A 15 2.12 18.01 -40.60
CA VAL A 15 2.04 18.69 -39.28
C VAL A 15 1.71 17.70 -38.15
N PRO A 16 0.69 16.83 -38.26
CA PRO A 16 0.46 15.77 -37.27
C PRO A 16 1.63 14.79 -37.10
N VAL A 17 2.34 14.48 -38.18
CA VAL A 17 3.50 13.57 -38.12
C VAL A 17 4.67 14.23 -37.41
N GLN A 18 4.94 15.51 -37.71
CA GLN A 18 5.93 16.31 -37.01
C GLN A 18 5.60 16.46 -35.53
N SER A 19 4.34 16.70 -35.16
CA SER A 19 3.96 16.80 -33.75
C SER A 19 4.15 15.49 -32.99
N VAL A 20 3.82 14.34 -33.60
CA VAL A 20 4.05 13.03 -32.97
C VAL A 20 5.54 12.73 -32.83
N VAL A 21 6.36 13.11 -33.82
CA VAL A 21 7.82 12.94 -33.76
C VAL A 21 8.46 13.83 -32.70
N ASP A 22 8.06 15.09 -32.62
CA ASP A 22 8.57 16.04 -31.61
C ASP A 22 8.16 15.63 -30.19
N GLU A 23 6.93 15.16 -30.01
CA GLU A 23 6.43 14.64 -28.73
C GLU A 23 7.15 13.34 -28.32
N THR A 24 7.36 12.40 -29.24
CA THR A 24 8.10 11.16 -28.94
C THR A 24 9.57 11.40 -28.61
N LEU A 25 10.23 12.34 -29.29
CA LEU A 25 11.60 12.73 -28.95
C LEU A 25 11.67 13.49 -27.61
N GLY A 26 10.65 14.28 -27.29
CA GLY A 26 10.53 15.00 -26.02
C GLY A 26 10.31 14.11 -24.79
N ILE A 27 9.76 12.89 -24.97
CA ILE A 27 9.53 11.93 -23.88
C ILE A 27 10.83 11.21 -23.46
N LEU A 28 11.84 11.13 -24.33
CA LEU A 28 13.09 10.40 -24.07
C LEU A 28 13.84 10.83 -22.78
N PRO A 29 14.06 12.13 -22.49
CA PRO A 29 14.66 12.55 -21.22
C PRO A 29 13.78 12.20 -20.00
N ASN A 30 12.46 12.31 -20.12
CA ASN A 30 11.51 11.98 -19.05
C ASN A 30 11.51 10.47 -18.74
N VAL A 31 11.61 9.62 -19.77
CA VAL A 31 11.75 8.16 -19.63
C VAL A 31 13.00 7.81 -18.84
N LEU A 32 14.13 8.46 -19.12
CA LEU A 32 15.36 8.23 -18.37
C LEU A 32 15.22 8.65 -16.91
N GLY A 33 14.61 9.82 -16.65
CA GLY A 33 14.32 10.28 -15.29
C GLY A 33 13.43 9.32 -14.51
N ALA A 34 12.30 8.91 -15.11
CA ALA A 34 11.36 7.96 -14.53
C ALA A 34 12.02 6.60 -14.25
N ALA A 35 12.83 6.10 -15.19
CA ALA A 35 13.56 4.84 -15.04
C ALA A 35 14.56 4.89 -13.88
N LEU A 36 15.28 6.00 -13.72
CA LEU A 36 16.20 6.21 -12.60
C LEU A 36 15.46 6.23 -11.25
N ILE A 37 14.37 6.98 -11.16
CA ILE A 37 13.53 7.06 -9.95
C ILE A 37 13.00 5.67 -9.59
N PHE A 38 12.45 4.97 -10.57
CA PHE A 38 11.91 3.63 -10.36
C PHE A 38 12.99 2.63 -9.95
N ALA A 39 14.16 2.67 -10.58
CA ALA A 39 15.28 1.78 -10.23
C ALA A 39 15.78 2.02 -8.79
N LEU A 40 15.96 3.29 -8.40
CA LEU A 40 16.37 3.64 -7.05
C LEU A 40 15.31 3.26 -6.01
N GLY A 41 14.05 3.58 -6.27
CA GLY A 41 12.97 3.26 -5.35
C GLY A 41 12.70 1.76 -5.24
N TRP A 42 12.84 0.99 -6.34
CA TRP A 42 12.77 -0.47 -6.32
C TRP A 42 13.86 -1.10 -5.44
N LEU A 43 15.10 -0.59 -5.56
CA LEU A 43 16.21 -1.04 -4.72
C LEU A 43 15.92 -0.78 -3.23
N VAL A 44 15.47 0.43 -2.89
CA VAL A 44 15.11 0.79 -1.51
C VAL A 44 13.96 -0.08 -1.00
N ALA A 45 12.90 -0.25 -1.78
CA ALA A 45 11.75 -1.08 -1.40
C ALA A 45 12.18 -2.52 -1.09
N ARG A 46 13.08 -3.09 -1.91
CA ARG A 46 13.60 -4.44 -1.71
C ARG A 46 14.43 -4.57 -0.43
N ILE A 47 15.27 -3.57 -0.13
CA ILE A 47 16.07 -3.56 1.11
C ILE A 47 15.15 -3.49 2.34
N VAL A 48 14.17 -2.58 2.32
CA VAL A 48 13.23 -2.42 3.44
C VAL A 48 12.39 -3.67 3.63
N HIS A 49 11.91 -4.28 2.54
CA HIS A 49 11.21 -5.55 2.56
C HIS A 49 12.01 -6.63 3.32
N GLN A 50 13.26 -6.84 2.90
CA GLN A 50 14.14 -7.84 3.51
C GLN A 50 14.36 -7.56 5.01
N LEU A 51 14.54 -6.30 5.37
CA LEU A 51 14.74 -5.89 6.75
C LEU A 51 13.49 -6.18 7.61
N VAL A 52 12.30 -5.85 7.11
CA VAL A 52 11.03 -6.11 7.81
C VAL A 52 10.83 -7.62 8.01
N VAL A 53 11.00 -8.43 6.97
CA VAL A 53 10.86 -9.90 7.08
C VAL A 53 11.84 -10.46 8.11
N ASN A 54 13.11 -10.03 8.08
CA ASN A 54 14.13 -10.50 9.02
C ASN A 54 13.81 -10.12 10.47
N ILE A 55 13.30 -8.90 10.70
CA ILE A 55 12.93 -8.45 12.05
C ILE A 55 11.71 -9.24 12.54
N LEU A 56 10.66 -9.37 11.71
CA LEU A 56 9.40 -9.99 12.10
C LEU A 56 9.54 -11.50 12.34
N SER A 57 10.35 -12.18 11.52
CA SER A 57 10.70 -13.59 11.74
C SER A 57 11.58 -13.75 12.99
N GLY A 58 12.50 -12.82 13.24
CA GLY A 58 13.38 -12.82 14.42
C GLY A 58 12.64 -12.64 15.76
N ILE A 59 11.58 -11.84 15.80
CA ILE A 59 10.74 -11.65 16.99
C ILE A 59 9.70 -12.77 17.20
N GLY A 60 9.61 -13.74 16.28
CA GLY A 60 8.73 -14.90 16.41
C GLY A 60 7.26 -14.65 16.09
N ILE A 61 6.91 -13.60 15.33
CA ILE A 61 5.52 -13.39 14.86
C ILE A 61 5.01 -14.60 14.07
N ASP A 62 5.90 -15.30 13.37
CA ASP A 62 5.56 -16.50 12.63
C ASP A 62 5.03 -17.64 13.53
N ARG A 63 5.51 -17.72 14.79
CA ARG A 63 5.01 -18.71 15.78
C ARG A 63 3.63 -18.34 16.31
N LEU A 64 3.38 -17.05 16.56
CA LEU A 64 2.07 -16.56 17.00
C LEU A 64 0.98 -16.81 15.93
N GLY A 65 1.34 -16.72 14.66
CA GLY A 65 0.47 -17.07 13.54
C GLY A 65 0.11 -18.56 13.44
N ALA A 66 1.06 -19.42 13.82
CA ALA A 66 0.84 -20.87 13.86
C ALA A 66 -0.09 -21.29 15.00
N GLU A 67 0.05 -20.67 16.17
CA GLU A 67 -0.76 -20.98 17.35
C GLU A 67 -2.21 -20.46 17.25
N THR A 68 -2.44 -19.41 16.44
CA THR A 68 -3.77 -18.82 16.23
C THR A 68 -4.56 -19.46 15.08
N GLY A 69 -4.01 -20.50 14.44
CA GLY A 69 -4.67 -21.23 13.35
C GLY A 69 -4.66 -20.50 11.99
N LEU A 70 -4.11 -19.27 11.93
CA LEU A 70 -3.89 -18.55 10.67
C LEU A 70 -2.90 -19.26 9.74
N ALA A 71 -1.97 -20.04 10.29
CA ALA A 71 -1.09 -20.87 9.45
C ALA A 71 -1.86 -21.91 8.62
N ASN A 72 -3.01 -22.43 9.10
CA ASN A 72 -3.79 -23.42 8.36
C ASN A 72 -4.52 -22.82 7.14
N THR A 73 -4.80 -21.51 7.16
CA THR A 73 -5.43 -20.81 6.02
C THR A 73 -4.40 -20.22 5.05
N MET A 74 -3.17 -20.01 5.50
CA MET A 74 -2.09 -19.36 4.73
C MET A 74 -1.05 -20.33 4.16
N GLY A 75 -1.13 -21.63 4.46
CA GLY A 75 -0.24 -22.65 3.91
C GLY A 75 1.20 -22.54 4.40
N GLU A 76 2.19 -22.73 3.52
CA GLU A 76 3.63 -22.56 3.85
C GLU A 76 4.07 -21.09 3.97
N THR A 77 3.19 -20.14 3.65
CA THR A 77 3.50 -18.71 3.65
C THR A 77 3.54 -18.16 5.07
N ARG A 78 4.66 -17.55 5.46
CA ARG A 78 4.83 -16.97 6.81
C ARG A 78 4.17 -15.60 6.90
N ILE A 79 3.70 -15.24 8.10
CA ILE A 79 3.11 -13.92 8.34
C ILE A 79 4.15 -12.82 8.11
N SER A 80 5.41 -13.05 8.50
CA SER A 80 6.52 -12.14 8.24
C SER A 80 6.68 -11.81 6.74
N ASP A 81 6.58 -12.80 5.87
CA ASP A 81 6.67 -12.63 4.41
C ASP A 81 5.50 -11.82 3.85
N ILE A 82 4.29 -12.05 4.35
CA ILE A 82 3.09 -11.30 3.92
C ILE A 82 3.20 -9.83 4.33
N VAL A 83 3.58 -9.56 5.58
CA VAL A 83 3.77 -8.18 6.06
C VAL A 83 4.91 -7.52 5.30
N GLY A 84 5.99 -8.25 5.04
CA GLY A 84 7.06 -7.81 4.17
C GLY A 84 6.56 -7.40 2.79
N LEU A 85 5.75 -8.23 2.14
CA LEU A 85 5.18 -7.93 0.82
C LEU A 85 4.28 -6.70 0.86
N ILE A 86 3.46 -6.54 1.91
CA ILE A 86 2.63 -5.34 2.09
C ILE A 86 3.49 -4.09 2.18
N VAL A 87 4.56 -4.13 2.98
CA VAL A 87 5.51 -3.00 3.09
C VAL A 87 6.20 -2.72 1.76
N TYR A 88 6.64 -3.77 1.05
CA TYR A 88 7.24 -3.64 -0.27
C TYR A 88 6.31 -2.89 -1.24
N VAL A 89 5.04 -3.31 -1.33
CA VAL A 89 4.03 -2.70 -2.20
C VAL A 89 3.72 -1.27 -1.75
N LEU A 90 3.61 -1.01 -0.45
CA LEU A 90 3.37 0.34 0.09
C LEU A 90 4.48 1.33 -0.24
N ILE A 91 5.72 0.87 -0.40
CA ILE A 91 6.85 1.72 -0.83
C ILE A 91 6.90 1.80 -2.36
N LEU A 92 6.62 0.70 -3.06
CA LEU A 92 6.68 0.65 -4.52
C LEU A 92 5.62 1.55 -5.17
N ILE A 93 4.40 1.61 -4.63
CA ILE A 93 3.30 2.43 -5.16
C ILE A 93 3.70 3.92 -5.27
N PRO A 94 4.13 4.61 -4.19
CA PRO A 94 4.53 6.03 -4.29
C PRO A 94 5.75 6.23 -5.20
N VAL A 95 6.70 5.28 -5.24
CA VAL A 95 7.82 5.31 -6.19
C VAL A 95 7.31 5.24 -7.64
N ALA A 96 6.37 4.34 -7.92
CA ALA A 96 5.78 4.19 -9.24
C ALA A 96 5.00 5.45 -9.64
N ILE A 97 4.25 6.06 -8.71
CA ILE A 97 3.55 7.33 -8.92
C ILE A 97 4.57 8.44 -9.27
N ALA A 98 5.65 8.57 -8.51
CA ALA A 98 6.70 9.56 -8.78
C ALA A 98 7.40 9.34 -10.15
N ALA A 99 7.60 8.08 -10.54
CA ALA A 99 8.13 7.74 -11.86
C ALA A 99 7.14 8.11 -12.99
N LEU A 100 5.84 7.81 -12.82
CA LEU A 100 4.80 8.17 -13.79
C LEU A 100 4.60 9.68 -13.92
N ASP A 101 4.72 10.41 -12.81
CA ASP A 101 4.69 11.87 -12.78
C ASP A 101 5.88 12.46 -13.55
N THR A 102 7.08 11.92 -13.33
CA THR A 102 8.29 12.29 -14.09
C THR A 102 8.16 11.97 -15.57
N LEU A 103 7.42 10.91 -15.91
CA LEU A 103 7.10 10.55 -17.29
C LEU A 103 6.08 11.49 -17.95
N ASN A 104 5.54 12.45 -17.17
CA ASN A 104 4.55 13.44 -17.56
C ASN A 104 3.20 12.83 -17.98
N ILE A 105 2.80 11.73 -17.34
CA ILE A 105 1.52 11.04 -17.59
C ILE A 105 0.50 11.42 -16.50
N SER A 106 0.11 12.70 -16.46
CA SER A 106 -0.79 13.27 -15.45
C SER A 106 -2.13 12.54 -15.35
N ALA A 107 -2.64 12.05 -16.47
CA ALA A 107 -3.90 11.29 -16.53
C ALA A 107 -3.90 10.01 -15.66
N ILE A 108 -2.73 9.48 -15.32
CA ILE A 108 -2.57 8.28 -14.49
C ILE A 108 -1.98 8.65 -13.11
N SER A 109 -1.00 9.58 -13.05
CA SER A 109 -0.39 9.97 -11.79
C SER A 109 -1.35 10.74 -10.87
N ASP A 110 -2.26 11.56 -11.40
CA ASP A 110 -3.18 12.36 -10.57
C ASP A 110 -4.19 11.50 -9.80
N PRO A 111 -4.94 10.57 -10.44
CA PRO A 111 -5.85 9.70 -9.71
C PRO A 111 -5.11 8.80 -8.71
N ALA A 112 -3.93 8.29 -9.08
CA ALA A 112 -3.13 7.43 -8.22
C ALA A 112 -2.60 8.18 -6.98
N THR A 113 -2.17 9.43 -7.15
CA THR A 113 -1.74 10.31 -6.05
C THR A 113 -2.90 10.61 -5.11
N ASN A 114 -4.09 10.87 -5.65
CA ASN A 114 -5.29 11.08 -4.84
C ASN A 114 -5.65 9.84 -4.01
N MET A 115 -5.53 8.64 -4.59
CA MET A 115 -5.73 7.39 -3.85
C MET A 115 -4.69 7.21 -2.73
N LEU A 116 -3.41 7.48 -3.01
CA LEU A 116 -2.36 7.44 -1.99
C LEU A 116 -2.68 8.40 -0.84
N ASN A 117 -3.07 9.63 -1.15
CA ASN A 117 -3.45 10.63 -0.16
C ASN A 117 -4.65 10.16 0.69
N MET A 118 -5.65 9.52 0.09
CA MET A 118 -6.78 8.93 0.82
C MET A 118 -6.33 7.82 1.78
N ILE A 119 -5.44 6.92 1.34
CA ILE A 119 -4.90 5.84 2.17
C ILE A 119 -4.06 6.41 3.33
N LEU A 120 -3.18 7.37 3.05
CA LEU A 120 -2.35 8.02 4.06
C LEU A 120 -3.20 8.79 5.08
N ALA A 121 -4.28 9.44 4.63
CA ALA A 121 -5.24 10.10 5.52
C ALA A 121 -6.04 9.11 6.38
N ALA A 122 -6.22 7.87 5.93
CA ALA A 122 -6.88 6.82 6.71
C ALA A 122 -5.98 6.28 7.84
N LEU A 123 -4.65 6.32 7.71
CA LEU A 123 -3.73 5.78 8.72
C LEU A 123 -3.93 6.41 10.12
N PRO A 124 -3.99 7.75 10.29
CA PRO A 124 -4.30 8.36 11.58
C PRO A 124 -5.68 7.95 12.14
N ALA A 125 -6.68 7.87 11.28
CA ALA A 125 -8.04 7.50 11.69
C ALA A 125 -8.11 6.04 12.16
N LEU A 126 -7.41 5.12 11.48
CA LEU A 126 -7.28 3.73 11.89
C LEU A 126 -6.56 3.60 13.23
N PHE A 127 -5.48 4.36 13.44
CA PHE A 127 -4.79 4.39 14.72
C PHE A 127 -5.73 4.89 15.84
N GLY A 128 -6.47 5.98 15.58
CA GLY A 128 -7.48 6.49 16.52
C GLY A 128 -8.57 5.47 16.83
N ALA A 129 -9.06 4.75 15.82
CA ALA A 129 -10.06 3.69 15.99
C ALA A 129 -9.52 2.52 16.83
N PHE A 130 -8.29 2.08 16.58
CA PHE A 130 -7.65 1.01 17.36
C PHE A 130 -7.42 1.42 18.81
N LEU A 131 -7.01 2.67 19.04
CA LEU A 131 -6.84 3.23 20.37
C LEU A 131 -8.18 3.29 21.12
N LEU A 132 -9.23 3.75 20.45
CA LEU A 132 -10.59 3.81 21.00
C LEU A 132 -11.11 2.41 21.34
N LEU A 133 -10.92 1.43 20.45
CA LEU A 133 -11.29 0.03 20.72
C LEU A 133 -10.52 -0.56 21.91
N ALA A 134 -9.22 -0.29 22.01
CA ALA A 134 -8.42 -0.74 23.14
C ALA A 134 -8.93 -0.16 24.47
N ILE A 135 -9.24 1.14 24.50
CA ILE A 135 -9.83 1.80 25.66
C ILE A 135 -11.21 1.22 25.98
N ALA A 136 -12.08 1.08 24.98
CA ALA A 136 -13.42 0.53 25.14
C ALA A 136 -13.38 -0.90 25.69
N TYR A 137 -12.51 -1.76 25.16
CA TYR A 137 -12.32 -3.12 25.63
C TYR A 137 -11.80 -3.16 27.07
N PHE A 138 -10.83 -2.31 27.40
CA PHE A 138 -10.30 -2.21 28.76
C PHE A 138 -11.39 -1.83 29.78
N ILE A 139 -12.21 -0.83 29.44
CA ILE A 139 -13.35 -0.41 30.26
C ILE A 139 -14.39 -1.53 30.37
N ALA A 140 -14.76 -2.16 29.25
CA ALA A 140 -15.74 -3.25 29.24
C ALA A 140 -15.31 -4.42 30.13
N ARG A 141 -14.03 -4.79 30.10
CA ARG A 141 -13.48 -5.85 30.97
C ARG A 141 -13.51 -5.46 32.44
N MET A 142 -13.19 -4.21 32.77
CA MET A 142 -13.24 -3.71 34.14
C MET A 142 -14.68 -3.72 34.68
N LEU A 143 -15.65 -3.27 33.88
CA LEU A 143 -17.07 -3.33 34.23
C LEU A 143 -17.57 -4.77 34.36
N GLY A 144 -17.20 -5.66 33.44
CA GLY A 144 -17.56 -7.07 33.49
C GLY A 144 -17.08 -7.75 34.78
N ASN A 145 -15.83 -7.49 35.18
CA ASN A 145 -15.29 -7.98 36.44
C ASN A 145 -16.02 -7.41 37.66
N PHE A 146 -16.41 -6.13 37.62
CA PHE A 146 -17.17 -5.49 38.68
C PHE A 146 -18.57 -6.10 38.84
N VAL A 147 -19.29 -6.28 37.71
CA VAL A 147 -20.60 -6.93 37.67
C VAL A 147 -20.48 -8.38 38.14
N ALA A 148 -19.51 -9.13 37.65
CA ALA A 148 -19.26 -10.52 38.08
C ALA A 148 -19.02 -10.63 39.59
N SER A 149 -18.28 -9.67 40.17
CA SER A 149 -18.02 -9.63 41.62
C SER A 149 -19.32 -9.40 42.43
N ILE A 150 -20.21 -8.53 41.95
CA ILE A 150 -21.52 -8.29 42.59
C ILE A 150 -22.40 -9.54 42.51
N LEU A 151 -22.51 -10.15 41.32
CA LEU A 151 -23.32 -11.35 41.11
C LEU A 151 -22.80 -12.53 41.95
N ALA A 152 -21.48 -12.69 42.07
CA ALA A 152 -20.88 -13.68 42.95
C ALA A 152 -21.20 -13.41 44.43
N GLY A 153 -21.16 -12.14 44.87
CA GLY A 153 -21.53 -11.72 46.23
C GLY A 153 -23.00 -11.96 46.59
N VAL A 154 -23.91 -11.86 45.61
CA VAL A 154 -25.35 -12.15 45.77
C VAL A 154 -25.63 -13.68 45.84
N GLY A 155 -24.64 -14.52 45.56
CA GLY A 155 -24.77 -15.97 45.66
C GLY A 155 -25.29 -16.65 44.40
N PHE A 156 -25.26 -15.97 43.25
CA PHE A 156 -25.68 -16.52 41.94
C PHE A 156 -24.91 -17.81 41.58
N ASN A 157 -23.65 -17.92 42.02
CA ASN A 157 -22.83 -19.13 41.88
C ASN A 157 -23.41 -20.37 42.60
N ARG A 158 -24.30 -20.21 43.58
CA ARG A 158 -24.88 -21.33 44.35
C ARG A 158 -26.11 -21.93 43.69
N LEU A 159 -26.73 -21.21 42.74
CA LEU A 159 -27.94 -21.66 42.04
C LEU A 159 -27.65 -22.54 40.81
N PHE A 160 -26.42 -22.53 40.29
CA PHE A 160 -26.01 -23.27 39.09
C PHE A 160 -25.12 -24.50 39.38
N ASN A 161 -24.96 -24.88 40.64
CA ASN A 161 -24.09 -25.98 41.07
C ASN A 161 -24.92 -27.18 41.59
N TRP A 162 -25.88 -27.66 40.78
CA TRP A 162 -26.63 -28.91 40.98
C TRP A 162 -26.15 -29.99 40.03
#